data_AF-A0A7C3CNE7-F1
#
_entry.id   AF-A0A7C3CNE7-F1
#
_cell.length_a   1.000
_cell.length_b   1.000
_cell.length_c   1.000
_cell.angle_alpha   90.00
_cell.angle_beta   90.00
_cell.angle_gamma   90.00
#
_symmetry.space_group_name_H-M   'P 1'
#
loop_
_entity.id
_entity.type
_entity.pdbx_description
1 polymer ?
#
loop_
_entity_poly.entity_id
_entity_poly.type
_entity_poly.pdbx_seq_one_letter_code
_entity_poly.pdbx_strand_id
1 'polypeptide(L)'
;GTKFAPGTSFDKVWRMRSTGCKAWPSGTQLVFVSGNRMNGPKSANVPKTAKKDTVDIKVSLIAPSKPGKYVGFWQLQAPDGTRFGPRIFVEIVVVNP
;
A
#
# COMPACT_ATOMS: atom_id res chain seq x y z
N GLY A 1 1.57 8.83 13.24
CA GLY A 1 0.89 7.63 12.70
C GLY A 1 -0.11 7.09 13.70
N THR A 2 -1.01 6.22 13.25
CA THR A 2 -1.98 5.51 14.10
C THR A 2 -1.27 4.55 15.07
N LYS A 3 -1.74 4.44 16.31
CA LYS A 3 -1.15 3.58 17.33
C LYS A 3 -1.71 2.16 17.26
N PHE A 4 -0.85 1.15 17.37
CA PHE A 4 -1.21 -0.27 17.44
C PHE A 4 -0.42 -0.97 18.54
N ALA A 5 -1.00 -2.03 19.11
CA ALA A 5 -0.25 -2.96 19.94
C ALA A 5 0.65 -3.85 19.07
N PRO A 6 1.70 -4.46 19.64
CA PRO A 6 2.52 -5.44 18.94
C PRO A 6 1.68 -6.57 18.35
N GLY A 7 1.93 -6.95 17.09
CA GLY A 7 1.24 -8.07 16.44
C GLY A 7 -0.21 -7.81 16.01
N THR A 8 -0.74 -6.59 16.19
CA THR A 8 -2.10 -6.27 15.71
C THR A 8 -2.16 -6.31 14.18
N SER A 9 -3.10 -7.10 13.65
CA SER A 9 -3.47 -7.08 12.24
C SER A 9 -4.35 -5.88 11.91
N PHE A 10 -4.09 -5.23 10.78
CA PHE A 10 -4.91 -4.11 10.30
C PHE A 10 -4.89 -4.01 8.78
N ASP A 11 -5.97 -3.48 8.21
CA ASP A 11 -6.07 -3.20 6.78
C ASP A 11 -5.75 -1.74 6.51
N LYS A 12 -4.77 -1.49 5.63
CA LYS A 12 -4.55 -0.18 5.04
C LYS A 12 -5.26 -0.10 3.71
N VAL A 13 -6.18 0.87 3.59
CA VAL A 13 -6.85 1.19 2.34
C VAL A 13 -6.36 2.53 1.83
N TRP A 14 -6.04 2.59 0.54
CA TRP A 14 -5.79 3.84 -0.18
C TRP A 14 -6.83 3.99 -1.27
N ARG A 15 -7.53 5.13 -1.27
CA ARG A 15 -8.39 5.55 -2.36
C ARG A 15 -7.56 6.30 -3.39
N MET A 16 -7.43 5.76 -4.60
CA MET A 16 -6.61 6.30 -5.67
C MET A 16 -7.46 6.57 -6.91
N ARG A 17 -7.19 7.69 -7.59
CA ARG A 17 -7.86 8.05 -8.84
C ARG A 17 -6.90 7.93 -10.01
N SER A 18 -7.34 7.31 -11.10
CA SER A 18 -6.63 7.35 -12.37
C SER A 18 -6.77 8.74 -13.00
N THR A 19 -5.72 9.55 -12.96
CA THR A 19 -5.72 10.91 -13.54
C THR A 19 -5.24 10.96 -14.99
N GLY A 20 -4.75 9.83 -15.53
CA GLY A 20 -4.20 9.74 -16.87
C GLY A 20 -5.25 9.80 -17.99
N CYS A 21 -4.77 9.93 -19.22
CA CYS A 21 -5.62 9.87 -20.42
C CYS A 21 -6.01 8.44 -20.83
N LYS A 22 -5.41 7.42 -20.21
CA LYS A 22 -5.61 5.98 -20.46
C LYS A 22 -5.99 5.25 -19.16
N ALA A 23 -6.65 4.10 -19.29
CA ALA A 23 -6.87 3.18 -18.18
C ALA A 23 -5.52 2.64 -17.66
N TRP A 24 -5.50 2.18 -16.40
CA TRP A 24 -4.31 1.49 -15.90
C TRP A 24 -4.13 0.15 -16.65
N PRO A 25 -2.88 -0.28 -16.93
CA PRO A 25 -2.63 -1.55 -17.58
C PRO A 25 -3.28 -2.73 -16.83
N SER A 26 -3.84 -3.69 -17.57
CA SER A 26 -4.36 -4.93 -16.98
C SER A 26 -3.24 -5.67 -16.25
N GLY A 27 -3.47 -6.12 -15.02
CA GLY A 27 -2.42 -6.74 -14.19
C GLY A 27 -1.56 -5.74 -13.42
N THR A 28 -1.95 -4.45 -13.36
CA THR A 28 -1.34 -3.49 -12.44
C THR A 28 -1.40 -4.02 -11.00
N GLN A 29 -0.31 -3.85 -10.26
CA GLN A 29 -0.22 -4.17 -8.84
C GLN A 29 0.24 -2.96 -8.04
N LEU A 30 -0.12 -2.92 -6.75
CA LEU A 30 0.49 -2.02 -5.78
C LEU A 30 1.65 -2.77 -5.12
N VAL A 31 2.88 -2.30 -5.29
CA VAL A 31 4.08 -3.02 -4.84
C VAL A 31 4.79 -2.28 -3.72
N PHE A 32 5.35 -3.05 -2.78
CA PHE A 32 6.18 -2.50 -1.72
C PHE A 32 7.51 -2.02 -2.31
N VAL A 33 7.89 -0.78 -2.00
CA VAL A 33 9.08 -0.13 -2.55
C VAL A 33 10.23 -0.11 -1.54
N SER A 34 10.00 0.44 -0.35
CA SER A 34 11.01 0.44 0.73
C SER A 34 10.40 0.80 2.10
N GLY A 35 11.25 0.79 3.14
CA GLY A 35 10.86 1.04 4.52
C GLY A 35 10.51 -0.26 5.24
N ASN A 36 9.44 -0.22 6.02
CA ASN A 36 8.97 -1.35 6.82
C ASN A 36 7.73 -1.95 6.19
N ARG A 37 7.81 -3.24 5.81
CA ARG A 37 6.69 -3.96 5.20
C ARG A 37 5.61 -4.36 6.20
N MET A 38 5.88 -4.28 7.51
CA MET A 38 4.93 -4.60 8.59
C MET A 38 4.31 -6.00 8.40
N ASN A 39 5.17 -7.00 8.12
CA ASN A 39 4.80 -8.38 7.76
C ASN A 39 3.75 -8.52 6.63
N GLY A 40 3.54 -7.46 5.85
CA GLY A 40 2.65 -7.45 4.70
C GLY A 40 3.22 -8.19 3.49
N PRO A 41 2.39 -8.34 2.44
CA PRO A 41 2.81 -8.96 1.18
C PRO A 41 3.82 -8.07 0.44
N LYS A 42 4.51 -8.63 -0.58
CA LYS A 42 5.39 -7.84 -1.45
C LYS A 42 4.59 -6.97 -2.45
N SER A 43 3.37 -7.39 -2.78
CA SER A 43 2.45 -6.69 -3.66
C SER A 43 1.00 -6.99 -3.30
N ALA A 44 0.09 -6.14 -3.77
CA ALA A 44 -1.35 -6.35 -3.70
C ALA A 44 -1.99 -6.09 -5.06
N ASN A 45 -3.04 -6.86 -5.36
CA ASN A 45 -3.75 -6.73 -6.62
C ASN A 45 -4.50 -5.39 -6.67
N VAL A 46 -4.46 -4.73 -7.82
CA VAL A 46 -5.22 -3.50 -8.07
C VAL A 46 -6.37 -3.86 -8.99
N PRO A 47 -7.63 -3.55 -8.61
CA PRO A 47 -8.77 -3.78 -9.50
C PRO A 47 -8.59 -3.07 -10.84
N LYS A 48 -9.15 -3.65 -11.90
CA LYS A 48 -9.11 -3.04 -13.23
C LYS A 48 -9.71 -1.63 -13.15
N THR A 49 -8.88 -0.61 -13.38
CA THR A 49 -9.26 0.79 -13.15
C THR A 49 -9.34 1.52 -14.48
N ALA A 50 -10.54 2.01 -14.81
CA ALA A 50 -10.76 2.75 -16.04
C ALA A 50 -10.13 4.16 -15.98
N LYS A 51 -10.12 4.84 -17.13
CA LYS A 51 -9.69 6.24 -17.21
C LYS A 51 -10.59 7.10 -16.31
N LYS A 52 -10.00 8.04 -15.55
CA LYS A 52 -10.69 8.98 -14.62
C LYS A 52 -11.41 8.32 -13.44
N ASP A 53 -11.33 7.00 -13.32
CA ASP A 53 -12.00 6.22 -12.29
C ASP A 53 -11.26 6.26 -10.94
N THR A 54 -11.96 5.93 -9.86
CA THR A 54 -11.44 5.91 -8.49
C THR A 54 -11.60 4.52 -7.89
N VAL A 55 -10.54 4.01 -7.28
CA VAL A 55 -10.49 2.65 -6.74
C VAL A 55 -9.91 2.66 -5.32
N ASP A 56 -10.43 1.77 -4.48
CA ASP A 56 -9.86 1.46 -3.18
C ASP A 56 -8.94 0.26 -3.28
N ILE A 57 -7.67 0.45 -2.90
CA ILE A 57 -6.66 -0.61 -2.88
C ILE A 57 -6.37 -0.93 -1.42
N LYS A 58 -6.52 -2.20 -1.06
CA LYS A 58 -6.36 -2.71 0.30
C LYS A 58 -5.11 -3.56 0.43
N VAL A 59 -4.36 -3.34 1.51
CA VAL A 59 -3.24 -4.20 1.92
C VAL A 59 -3.42 -4.55 3.40
N SER A 60 -3.44 -5.85 3.70
CA SER A 60 -3.44 -6.37 5.06
C SER A 60 -2.01 -6.38 5.62
N LEU A 61 -1.83 -5.81 6.80
CA LEU A 61 -0.55 -5.60 7.47
C LEU A 61 -0.63 -6.08 8.92
N ILE A 62 0.52 -6.32 9.53
CA ILE A 62 0.64 -6.68 10.95
C ILE A 62 1.67 -5.75 11.61
N ALA A 63 1.25 -5.10 12.68
CA ALA A 63 2.13 -4.26 13.50
C ALA A 63 3.35 -5.06 13.98
N PRO A 64 4.59 -4.58 13.77
CA PRO A 64 5.80 -5.25 14.26
C PRO A 64 5.78 -5.49 15.77
N SER A 65 6.58 -6.44 16.24
CA SER A 65 6.60 -6.82 17.66
C SER A 65 7.30 -5.80 18.56
N LYS A 66 8.21 -4.99 18.03
CA LYS A 66 8.97 -4.00 18.79
C LYS A 66 8.24 -2.65 18.77
N PRO A 67 8.17 -1.93 19.90
CA PRO A 67 7.69 -0.55 19.91
C PRO A 67 8.53 0.35 19.01
N GLY A 68 7.89 1.32 18.38
CA GLY A 68 8.57 2.27 17.50
C GLY A 68 7.70 2.82 16.39
N LYS A 69 8.26 3.77 15.63
CA LYS A 69 7.63 4.35 14.45
C LYS A 69 7.97 3.50 13.23
N TYR A 70 6.95 3.09 12.48
CA TYR A 70 7.12 2.29 11.27
C TYR A 70 6.46 2.98 10.08
N VAL A 71 7.21 3.10 8.99
CA VAL A 71 6.71 3.63 7.71
C VAL A 71 7.00 2.62 6.61
N GLY A 72 5.98 2.28 5.83
CA GLY A 72 6.09 1.43 4.65
C GLY A 72 5.62 2.19 3.42
N PHE A 73 6.37 2.11 2.33
CA PHE A 73 6.06 2.83 1.10
C PHE A 73 5.73 1.90 -0.05
N TRP A 74 4.77 2.34 -0.87
CA TRP A 74 4.17 1.55 -1.94
C TRP A 74 4.01 2.40 -3.20
N GLN A 75 3.99 1.74 -4.36
CA GLN A 75 3.78 2.41 -5.64
C GLN A 75 3.11 1.45 -6.64
N LEU A 76 2.35 2.00 -7.59
CA LEU A 76 1.77 1.19 -8.65
C LEU A 76 2.87 0.70 -9.61
N GLN A 77 2.73 -0.54 -10.08
CA GLN A 77 3.61 -1.18 -11.05
C GLN A 77 2.77 -1.86 -12.13
N ALA A 78 3.09 -1.61 -13.38
CA ALA A 78 2.51 -2.28 -14.53
C ALA A 78 3.13 -3.68 -14.72
N PRO A 79 2.49 -4.59 -15.50
CA PRO A 79 2.98 -5.96 -15.67
C PRO A 79 4.36 -6.09 -16.30
N ASP A 80 4.77 -5.08 -17.06
CA ASP A 80 6.11 -4.96 -17.66
C ASP A 80 7.19 -4.58 -16.63
N GLY A 81 6.81 -4.37 -15.37
CA GLY A 81 7.68 -3.94 -14.29
C GLY A 81 7.81 -2.42 -14.15
N THR A 82 7.21 -1.63 -15.04
CA THR A 82 7.28 -0.17 -15.00
C THR A 82 6.48 0.38 -13.82
N ARG A 83 7.13 1.14 -12.93
CA ARG A 83 6.45 1.81 -11.81
C ARG A 83 5.87 3.16 -12.24
N PHE A 84 4.68 3.51 -11.76
CA PHE A 84 4.02 4.75 -12.11
C PHE A 84 3.18 5.33 -10.96
N GLY A 85 2.75 6.58 -11.11
CA GLY A 85 1.98 7.30 -10.09
C GLY A 85 2.80 7.68 -8.87
N PRO A 86 2.17 8.35 -7.88
CA PRO A 86 2.86 8.78 -6.68
C PRO A 86 3.24 7.60 -5.79
N ARG A 87 4.31 7.78 -5.03
CA ARG A 87 4.65 6.88 -3.94
C ARG A 87 3.74 7.20 -2.74
N ILE A 88 2.97 6.21 -2.32
CA ILE A 88 2.06 6.31 -1.16
C ILE A 88 2.68 5.60 0.04
N PHE A 89 2.15 5.86 1.24
CA PHE A 89 2.70 5.29 2.46
C PHE A 89 1.64 4.87 3.47
N VAL A 90 2.08 4.00 4.38
CA VAL A 90 1.44 3.69 5.65
C VAL A 90 2.41 4.04 6.76
N GLU A 91 1.93 4.76 7.77
CA GLU A 91 2.70 5.11 8.96
C GLU A 91 1.93 4.70 10.21
N ILE A 92 2.56 3.87 11.05
CA ILE A 92 2.04 3.47 12.34
C ILE A 92 3.06 3.73 13.45
N VAL A 93 2.57 3.72 14.69
CA VAL A 93 3.40 3.69 15.89
C VAL A 93 3.00 2.44 16.67
N VAL A 94 3.94 1.54 16.89
CA VAL A 94 3.74 0.41 17.81
C VAL A 94 4.05 0.89 19.22
N VAL A 95 3.09 0.75 20.12
CA VAL A 95 3.22 1.14 21.53
C VAL A 95 3.05 -0.09 22.41
N ASN A 96 3.77 -0.16 23.53
CA ASN A 96 3.47 -1.16 24.54
C ASN A 96 2.08 -0.88 25.14
N PRO A 97 1.32 -1.92 25.50
CA PRO A 97 0.09 -1.77 26.26
C PRO A 97 0.30 -1.00 27.56
#